data_AF-A0A1A8P2C8-F1
#
_entry.id   AF-A0A1A8P2C8-F1
#
_cell.length_a   1.000
_cell.length_b   1.000
_cell.length_c   1.000
_cell.angle_alpha   90.00
_cell.angle_beta   90.00
_cell.angle_gamma   90.00
#
_symmetry.space_group_name_H-M   'P 1'
#
loop_
_entity.id
_entity.type
_entity.pdbx_description
1 polymer ?
#
loop_
_entity_poly.entity_id
_entity_poly.type
_entity_poly.pdbx_seq_one_letter_code
_entity_poly.pdbx_strand_id
1 'polypeptide(L)' 'GYRVEELEHHIDKLHEYNDIKDIGQSLLGRIAALRGTTTRDLYSHFGLELDD' A
#
# COMPACT_ATOMS: atom_id res chain seq x y z
N GLY A 1 20.79 5.91 24.89
CA GLY A 1 19.59 6.74 24.70
C GLY A 1 19.18 6.57 23.26
N TYR A 2 18.02 5.98 23.00
CA TYR A 2 17.49 5.92 21.65
C TYR A 2 17.19 7.34 21.21
N ARG A 3 17.77 7.76 20.09
CA ARG A 3 17.66 9.12 19.58
C ARG A 3 16.27 9.27 18.99
N VAL A 4 15.47 10.15 19.57
CA VAL A 4 14.10 10.48 19.13
C VAL A 4 14.06 10.74 17.61
N GLU A 5 15.13 11.30 17.08
CA GLU A 5 15.37 11.56 15.65
C GLU A 5 15.33 10.29 14.77
N GLU A 6 15.84 9.15 15.25
CA GLU A 6 15.77 7.89 14.49
C GLU A 6 14.33 7.35 14.48
N LEU A 7 13.56 7.58 15.56
CA LEU A 7 12.16 7.18 15.67
C LEU A 7 11.27 8.01 14.73
N GLU A 8 11.46 9.33 14.71
CA GLU A 8 10.74 10.25 13.82
C GLU A 8 11.00 9.89 12.36
N HIS A 9 12.26 9.61 11.99
CA HIS A 9 12.61 9.20 10.62
C HIS A 9 11.95 7.88 10.19
N HIS A 10 11.78 6.93 11.12
CA HIS A 10 11.07 5.70 10.84
C HIS A 10 9.55 5.92 10.71
N ILE A 11 8.97 6.81 11.49
CA ILE A 11 7.55 7.21 11.41
C ILE A 11 7.27 7.89 10.07
N ASP A 12 8.12 8.83 9.65
CA ASP A 12 7.97 9.55 8.38
C ASP A 12 7.99 8.59 7.19
N LYS A 13 8.93 7.64 7.18
CA LYS A 13 9.02 6.62 6.14
C LYS A 13 7.80 5.70 6.11
N LEU A 14 7.24 5.38 7.27
CA LEU A 14 6.05 4.53 7.37
C LEU A 14 4.82 5.28 6.83
N HIS A 15 4.70 6.58 7.11
CA HIS A 15 3.67 7.42 6.52
C HIS A 15 3.80 7.53 5.00
N GLU A 16 5.01 7.76 4.48
CA GLU A 16 5.25 7.81 3.04
C GLU A 16 4.91 6.49 2.35
N TYR A 17 5.29 5.36 2.96
CA TYR A 17 4.90 4.03 2.48
C TYR A 17 3.38 3.84 2.47
N ASN A 18 2.70 4.18 3.57
CA ASN A 18 1.25 4.04 3.68
C ASN A 18 0.51 4.91 2.65
N ASP A 19 0.95 6.15 2.43
CA ASP A 19 0.36 7.05 1.43
C ASP A 19 0.44 6.45 0.02
N ILE A 20 1.62 5.93 -0.37
CA ILE A 20 1.81 5.30 -1.67
C ILE A 20 0.96 4.02 -1.77
N LYS A 21 0.94 3.21 -0.71
CA LYS A 21 0.14 1.99 -0.63
C LYS A 21 -1.33 2.31 -0.85
N ASP A 22 -1.89 3.27 -0.12
CA ASP A 22 -3.32 3.65 -0.17
C ASP A 22 -3.73 4.18 -1.55
N ILE A 23 -2.87 4.98 -2.19
CA ILE A 23 -3.09 5.42 -3.59
C ILE A 23 -3.14 4.19 -4.52
N GLY A 24 -2.19 3.26 -4.37
CA GLY A 24 -2.14 2.02 -5.14
C GLY A 24 -3.41 1.18 -4.97
N GLN A 25 -3.85 0.95 -3.73
CA GLN A 25 -5.08 0.19 -3.45
C GLN A 25 -6.31 0.86 -4.04
N SER A 26 -6.39 2.19 -3.95
CA SER A 26 -7.49 2.98 -4.53
C SER A 26 -7.56 2.87 -6.05
N LEU A 27 -6.40 2.89 -6.72
CA LEU A 27 -6.31 2.70 -8.18
C LEU A 27 -6.70 1.27 -8.56
N LEU A 28 -6.20 0.26 -7.84
CA LEU A 28 -6.56 -1.14 -8.06
C LEU A 28 -8.06 -1.37 -7.88
N GLY A 29 -8.69 -0.75 -6.88
CA GLY A 29 -10.15 -0.79 -6.70
C GLY A 29 -10.93 -0.25 -7.89
N ARG A 30 -10.48 0.87 -8.48
CA ARG A 30 -11.09 1.43 -9.70
C ARG A 30 -10.89 0.52 -10.91
N ILE A 31 -9.69 -0.05 -11.07
CA ILE A 31 -9.40 -0.99 -12.17
C ILE A 31 -10.25 -2.26 -12.04
N ALA A 32 -10.41 -2.77 -10.81
CA ALA A 32 -11.24 -3.95 -10.53
C ALA A 32 -12.69 -3.71 -10.96
N ALA A 33 -13.26 -2.57 -10.57
CA ALA A 33 -14.60 -2.16 -10.95
C ALA A 33 -14.78 -2.04 -12.47
N LEU A 34 -13.81 -1.45 -13.18
CA LEU A 34 -13.85 -1.32 -14.64
C LEU A 34 -13.74 -2.68 -15.36
N ARG A 35 -12.98 -3.62 -14.81
CA ARG A 35 -12.77 -4.96 -15.39
C ARG A 35 -13.82 -5.98 -14.97
N GLY A 36 -14.72 -5.64 -14.05
CA GLY A 36 -15.69 -6.58 -13.48
C GLY A 36 -15.04 -7.73 -12.71
N THR A 37 -13.85 -7.50 -12.16
CA THR A 37 -13.07 -8.49 -11.39
C THR A 37 -12.91 -8.01 -9.95
N THR A 38 -12.44 -8.86 -9.04
CA THR A 38 -12.19 -8.44 -7.66
C THR A 38 -10.81 -7.82 -7.53
N THR A 39 -10.62 -6.97 -6.52
CA THR A 39 -9.28 -6.45 -6.18
C THR A 39 -8.31 -7.59 -5.92
N ARG A 40 -8.74 -8.65 -5.20
CA ARG A 40 -7.92 -9.83 -4.92
C ARG A 40 -7.37 -10.51 -6.19
N ASP A 41 -8.17 -10.58 -7.25
CA ASP A 41 -7.75 -11.16 -8.53
C ASP A 41 -6.66 -10.28 -9.17
N LEU A 42 -6.77 -8.95 -9.07
CA LEU A 42 -5.74 -8.04 -9.53
C LEU A 42 -4.46 -8.14 -8.70
N TYR A 43 -4.55 -8.25 -7.38
CA TYR A 43 -3.38 -8.47 -6.52
C TYR A 43 -2.61 -9.72 -6.95
N SER A 44 -3.33 -10.84 -7.13
CA SER A 44 -2.75 -12.09 -7.63
C SER A 44 -2.14 -11.93 -9.02
N HIS A 45 -2.79 -11.18 -9.91
CA HIS A 45 -2.31 -10.91 -11.27
C HIS A 45 -1.03 -10.06 -11.30
N PHE A 46 -0.90 -9.10 -10.38
CA PHE A 46 0.28 -8.23 -10.26
C PHE A 46 1.38 -8.81 -9.35
N GLY A 47 1.18 -10.00 -8.78
CA GLY A 47 2.13 -10.61 -7.84
C GLY A 47 2.26 -9.84 -6.52
N LEU A 48 1.20 -9.13 -6.13
CA LEU A 48 1.13 -8.40 -4.87
C LEU A 48 0.56 -9.31 -3.79
N GLU A 49 1.24 -9.43 -2.66
CA GLU A 49 0.71 -10.09 -1.48
C GLU A 49 -0.21 -9.12 -0.71
N LEU A 50 -1.31 -9.64 -0.16
CA LEU A 50 -2.25 -8.86 0.66
C LEU A 50 -1.85 -8.82 2.14
N ASP A 51 -0.77 -9.52 2.51
CA ASP A 51 -0.25 -9.51 3.88
C ASP A 51 0.50 -8.20 4.14
N ASP A 52 0.08 -7.49 5.19
CA ASP A 52 0.88 -6.51 5.92
C ASP A 52 1.76 -7.21 6.95
#